data_AF-A0AAJ5ZTA2-F1
#
_entry.id   AF-A0AAJ5ZTA2-F1
#
_cell.length_a   1.000
_cell.length_b   1.000
_cell.length_c   1.000
_cell.angle_alpha   90.00
_cell.angle_beta   90.00
_cell.angle_gamma   90.00
#
_symmetry.space_group_name_H-M   'P 1'
#
loop_
_entity.id
_entity.type
_entity.pdbx_description
1 polymer ?
#
loop_
_entity_poly.entity_id
_entity_poly.type
_entity_poly.pdbx_seq_one_letter_code
_entity_poly.pdbx_strand_id
1 'polypeptide(L)'
;MEQLIITCQKNSEEYVDRKLAVYFYGWLVGKLDPEMIDRFHETGVNPLSIYVDEDRKNVRFHLGLLNDEVIEQVRLIFNDENMTTISLESSSQKSFEIIKKESRELTAKELSKRFYVDEAEGWHNVRIVTPMAFKSHGEYRFLPDVRLFLQSLMKKYTYLDEGTEKIDKDLLDELCRHVQISGFRIHSQRYFIHHA
;
A
#
# COMPACT_ATOMS: atom_id res chain seq x y z
N MET A 1 8.94 -9.79 0.98
CA MET A 1 7.76 -8.91 1.05
C MET A 1 6.54 -9.74 1.39
N GLU A 2 5.57 -9.15 2.08
CA GLU A 2 4.33 -9.82 2.46
C GLU A 2 3.13 -8.88 2.23
N GLN A 3 2.01 -9.44 1.80
CA GLN A 3 0.71 -8.81 1.88
C GLN A 3 -0.12 -9.53 2.94
N LEU A 4 -0.57 -8.78 3.94
CA LEU A 4 -1.52 -9.26 4.94
C LEU A 4 -2.91 -8.65 4.65
N ILE A 5 -3.94 -9.48 4.69
CA ILE A 5 -5.33 -9.09 4.47
C ILE A 5 -6.14 -9.50 5.70
N ILE A 6 -6.67 -8.50 6.41
CA ILE A 6 -7.53 -8.69 7.57
C ILE A 6 -8.95 -8.41 7.14
N THR A 7 -9.77 -9.46 7.07
CA THR A 7 -11.19 -9.34 6.74
C THR A 7 -11.98 -9.27 8.02
N CYS A 8 -12.80 -8.22 8.14
CA CYS A 8 -13.69 -8.00 9.26
C CYS A 8 -15.14 -7.98 8.81
N GLN A 9 -16.05 -8.34 9.72
CA GLN A 9 -17.47 -8.22 9.50
C GLN A 9 -17.89 -6.74 9.42
N LYS A 10 -18.74 -6.44 8.45
CA LYS A 10 -19.39 -5.15 8.31
C LYS A 10 -20.70 -5.17 9.10
N ASN A 11 -20.89 -4.18 9.98
CA ASN A 11 -22.03 -4.14 10.89
C ASN A 11 -23.23 -3.35 10.34
N SER A 12 -23.08 -2.72 9.17
CA SER A 12 -24.16 -1.98 8.51
C SER A 12 -24.04 -2.12 6.99
N GLU A 13 -25.13 -1.82 6.28
CA GLU A 13 -25.08 -1.71 4.80
C GLU A 13 -24.49 -0.37 4.33
N GLU A 14 -24.28 0.60 5.24
CA GLU A 14 -23.71 1.91 4.93
C GLU A 14 -22.24 1.78 4.52
N TYR A 15 -21.77 2.65 3.63
CA TYR A 15 -20.35 2.69 3.25
C TYR A 15 -19.46 3.00 4.46
N VAL A 16 -18.29 2.37 4.54
CA VAL A 16 -17.32 2.70 5.58
C VAL A 16 -16.76 4.12 5.39
N ASP A 17 -16.23 4.69 6.48
CA ASP A 17 -15.59 6.00 6.44
C ASP A 17 -14.53 6.08 5.34
N ARG A 18 -14.56 7.17 4.57
CA ARG A 18 -13.52 7.46 3.57
C ARG A 18 -12.11 7.61 4.17
N LYS A 19 -12.05 7.83 5.49
CA LYS A 19 -10.82 7.95 6.28
C LYS A 19 -10.43 6.65 7.01
N LEU A 20 -11.16 5.55 6.79
CA LEU A 20 -10.96 4.32 7.56
C LEU A 20 -9.52 3.79 7.47
N ALA A 21 -8.91 3.86 6.28
CA ALA A 21 -7.50 3.50 6.11
C ALA A 21 -6.55 4.37 6.96
N VAL A 22 -6.88 5.66 7.18
CA VAL A 22 -6.09 6.57 8.02
C VAL A 22 -6.27 6.25 9.50
N TYR A 23 -7.50 5.98 9.93
CA TYR A 23 -7.77 5.55 11.31
C TYR A 23 -7.06 4.23 11.63
N PHE A 24 -7.12 3.28 10.71
CA PHE A 24 -6.44 2.00 10.85
C PHE A 24 -4.92 2.16 10.85
N TYR A 25 -4.37 3.02 9.98
CA TYR A 25 -2.93 3.34 9.99
C TYR A 25 -2.50 3.90 11.35
N GLY A 26 -3.23 4.89 11.89
CA GLY A 26 -2.92 5.47 13.20
C GLY A 26 -3.01 4.45 14.34
N TRP A 27 -4.03 3.59 14.33
CA TRP A 27 -4.17 2.49 15.29
C TRP A 27 -3.02 1.48 15.20
N LEU A 28 -2.60 1.12 13.98
CA LEU A 28 -1.53 0.15 13.77
C LEU A 28 -0.19 0.73 14.20
N VAL A 29 0.14 1.94 13.74
CA VAL A 29 1.38 2.63 14.10
C VAL A 29 1.50 2.82 15.62
N GLY A 30 0.41 3.12 16.31
CA GLY A 30 0.41 3.22 17.78
C GLY A 30 0.70 1.90 18.52
N LYS A 31 0.73 0.76 17.82
CA LYS A 31 1.09 -0.56 18.35
C LYS A 31 2.46 -1.05 17.91
N LEU A 32 3.08 -0.38 16.95
CA LEU A 32 4.41 -0.70 16.46
C LEU A 32 5.48 -0.02 17.31
N ASP A 33 6.72 -0.51 17.24
CA ASP A 33 7.87 0.10 17.89
C ASP A 33 8.05 1.58 17.47
N PRO A 34 8.00 2.55 18.41
CA PRO A 34 8.17 3.97 18.10
C PRO A 34 9.50 4.29 17.40
N GLU A 35 10.60 3.64 17.77
CA GLU A 35 11.91 3.92 17.17
C GLU A 35 11.92 3.52 15.69
N MET A 36 11.26 2.40 15.35
CA MET A 36 11.08 1.97 13.96
C MET A 36 10.24 2.97 13.15
N ILE A 37 9.17 3.50 13.73
CA ILE A 37 8.30 4.47 13.07
C ILE A 37 9.04 5.79 12.80
N ASP A 38 9.83 6.27 13.76
CA ASP A 38 10.65 7.46 13.59
C ASP A 38 11.65 7.29 12.44
N ARG A 39 12.32 6.12 12.36
CA ARG A 39 13.19 5.79 11.22
C ARG A 39 12.46 5.83 9.88
N PHE A 40 11.25 5.31 9.78
CA PHE A 40 10.48 5.33 8.52
C PHE A 40 10.08 6.74 8.08
N HIS A 41 9.91 7.66 9.03
CA HIS A 41 9.62 9.05 8.72
C HIS A 41 10.87 9.79 8.19
N GLU A 42 12.06 9.40 8.62
CA GLU A 42 13.33 10.02 8.19
C GLU A 42 13.75 9.59 6.78
N THR A 43 13.48 8.35 6.39
CA THR A 43 14.04 7.73 5.18
C THR A 43 13.27 8.03 3.88
N GLY A 44 12.08 8.65 3.97
CA GLY A 44 11.30 9.11 2.81
C GLY A 44 10.45 8.03 2.11
N VAL A 45 10.80 6.75 2.26
CA VAL A 45 9.99 5.61 1.77
C VAL A 45 9.46 4.80 2.94
N ASN A 46 8.13 4.76 3.08
CA ASN A 46 7.47 3.96 4.09
C ASN A 46 7.39 2.47 3.65
N PRO A 47 8.02 1.53 4.38
CA PRO A 47 7.94 0.10 4.09
C PRO A 47 6.59 -0.53 4.44
N LEU A 48 5.68 0.24 5.06
CA LEU A 48 4.30 -0.11 5.33
C LEU A 48 3.36 0.67 4.40
N SER A 49 2.48 -0.05 3.70
CA SER A 49 1.38 0.53 2.91
C SER A 49 0.04 -0.04 3.34
N ILE A 50 -1.00 0.79 3.37
CA ILE A 50 -2.33 0.38 3.81
C ILE A 50 -3.36 0.88 2.81
N TYR A 51 -4.32 0.02 2.49
CA TYR A 51 -5.60 0.46 1.95
C TYR A 51 -6.76 -0.36 2.53
N VAL A 52 -7.96 0.17 2.38
CA VAL A 52 -9.18 -0.48 2.80
C VAL A 52 -10.11 -0.57 1.61
N ASP A 53 -10.70 -1.75 1.42
CA ASP A 53 -11.85 -1.91 0.55
C ASP A 53 -12.99 -2.60 1.31
N GLU A 54 -14.19 -2.56 0.74
CA GLU A 54 -15.38 -3.13 1.37
C GLU A 54 -16.29 -3.78 0.32
N ASP A 55 -17.09 -4.74 0.77
CA ASP A 55 -18.28 -5.18 0.07
C ASP A 55 -19.53 -5.03 0.97
N ARG A 56 -20.63 -5.66 0.60
CA ARG A 56 -21.89 -5.57 1.38
C ARG A 56 -21.79 -6.16 2.78
N LYS A 57 -20.89 -7.12 3.01
CA LYS A 57 -20.79 -7.92 4.23
C LYS A 57 -19.48 -7.72 4.97
N ASN A 58 -18.43 -7.30 4.27
CA ASN A 58 -17.07 -7.33 4.78
C ASN A 58 -16.33 -6.01 4.54
N VAL A 59 -15.45 -5.70 5.48
CA VAL A 59 -14.43 -4.65 5.35
C VAL A 59 -13.07 -5.34 5.36
N ARG A 60 -12.20 -5.01 4.41
CA ARG A 60 -10.88 -5.62 4.26
C ARG A 60 -9.79 -4.59 4.42
N PHE A 61 -8.94 -4.80 5.42
CA PHE A 61 -7.72 -4.03 5.61
C PHE A 61 -6.59 -4.75 4.90
N HIS A 62 -6.01 -4.10 3.90
CA HIS A 62 -4.87 -4.61 3.15
C HIS A 62 -3.60 -3.90 3.63
N LEU A 63 -2.62 -4.69 4.07
CA LEU A 63 -1.31 -4.22 4.50
C LEU A 63 -0.27 -4.77 3.54
N GLY A 64 0.51 -3.90 2.90
CA GLY A 64 1.71 -4.26 2.16
C GLY A 64 2.94 -3.99 3.00
N LEU A 65 3.71 -5.04 3.30
CA LEU A 65 4.86 -5.06 4.19
C LEU A 65 6.11 -5.37 3.36
N LEU A 66 7.04 -4.41 3.27
CA LEU A 66 8.08 -4.44 2.24
C LEU A 66 9.45 -4.91 2.75
N ASN A 67 9.70 -4.93 4.06
CA ASN A 67 10.93 -5.43 4.67
C ASN A 67 10.64 -6.35 5.86
N ASP A 68 11.65 -7.09 6.32
CA ASP A 68 11.50 -8.09 7.37
C ASP A 68 11.16 -7.47 8.73
N GLU A 69 11.72 -6.30 9.04
CA GLU A 69 11.47 -5.58 10.28
C GLU A 69 9.97 -5.25 10.48
N VAL A 70 9.32 -4.67 9.46
CA VAL A 70 7.86 -4.40 9.52
C VAL A 70 7.06 -5.69 9.54
N ILE A 71 7.49 -6.70 8.77
CA ILE A 71 6.80 -8.00 8.72
C ILE A 71 6.76 -8.62 10.12
N GLU A 72 7.88 -8.68 10.82
CA GLU A 72 7.97 -9.24 12.16
C GLU A 72 7.07 -8.49 13.15
N GLN A 73 7.14 -7.16 13.18
CA GLN A 73 6.33 -6.32 14.08
C GLN A 73 4.82 -6.46 13.82
N VAL A 74 4.41 -6.43 12.55
CA VAL A 74 2.99 -6.59 12.19
C VAL A 74 2.50 -8.02 12.49
N ARG A 75 3.34 -9.04 12.28
CA ARG A 75 3.02 -10.43 12.64
C ARG A 75 2.83 -10.61 14.14
N LEU A 76 3.64 -9.96 14.99
CA LEU A 76 3.44 -10.01 16.45
C LEU A 76 2.04 -9.55 16.87
N ILE A 77 1.47 -8.58 16.16
CA ILE A 77 0.11 -8.09 16.41
C ILE A 77 -0.93 -9.09 15.90
N PHE A 78 -0.85 -9.50 14.64
CA PHE A 78 -1.93 -10.25 14.00
C PHE A 78 -1.86 -11.76 14.18
N ASN A 79 -0.74 -12.32 14.63
CA ASN A 79 -0.61 -13.74 15.00
C ASN A 79 -1.19 -14.06 16.38
N ASP A 80 -1.54 -13.05 17.18
CA ASP A 80 -2.28 -13.29 18.42
C ASP A 80 -3.68 -13.83 18.09
N GLU A 81 -3.93 -15.09 18.48
CA GLU A 81 -5.21 -15.77 18.29
C GLU A 81 -6.33 -15.13 19.12
N ASN A 82 -5.99 -14.45 20.23
CA ASN A 82 -6.97 -13.72 21.05
C ASN A 82 -7.38 -12.39 20.42
N MET A 83 -6.63 -11.92 19.41
CA MET A 83 -7.00 -10.74 18.65
C MET A 83 -8.13 -11.07 17.68
N THR A 84 -9.36 -10.90 18.16
CA THR A 84 -10.60 -11.13 17.42
C THR A 84 -11.27 -9.84 16.95
N THR A 85 -10.80 -8.67 17.38
CA THR A 85 -11.43 -7.38 17.07
C THR A 85 -10.39 -6.27 16.87
N ILE A 86 -10.68 -5.34 15.95
CA ILE A 86 -9.96 -4.08 15.77
C ILE A 86 -10.88 -2.94 16.22
N SER A 87 -10.43 -2.15 17.19
CA SER A 87 -11.18 -1.00 17.72
C SER A 87 -10.62 0.32 17.17
N LEU A 88 -11.43 1.01 16.39
CA LEU A 88 -11.11 2.30 15.75
C LEU A 88 -12.09 3.37 16.26
N GLU A 89 -11.75 4.05 17.34
CA GLU A 89 -12.65 5.00 18.02
C GLU A 89 -13.09 6.20 17.16
N SER A 90 -12.29 6.54 16.13
CA SER A 90 -12.54 7.67 15.24
C SER A 90 -13.44 7.33 14.03
N SER A 91 -13.79 6.06 13.82
CA SER A 91 -14.73 5.66 12.76
C SER A 91 -16.17 5.54 13.25
N SER A 92 -17.12 5.66 12.32
CA SER A 92 -18.55 5.46 12.53
C SER A 92 -18.83 4.05 13.07
N GLN A 93 -18.30 3.02 12.41
CA GLN A 93 -18.17 1.68 12.98
C GLN A 93 -16.93 1.66 13.86
N LYS A 94 -17.09 1.56 15.18
CA LYS A 94 -15.96 1.57 16.13
C LYS A 94 -15.26 0.23 16.28
N SER A 95 -16.00 -0.87 16.08
CA SER A 95 -15.53 -2.22 16.33
C SER A 95 -15.63 -3.06 15.06
N PHE A 96 -14.53 -3.70 14.68
CA PHE A 96 -14.42 -4.56 13.50
C PHE A 96 -14.03 -5.96 13.95
N GLU A 97 -15.01 -6.87 13.98
CA GLU A 97 -14.78 -8.28 14.31
C GLU A 97 -14.03 -8.97 13.18
N ILE A 98 -12.89 -9.58 13.49
CA ILE A 98 -12.02 -10.26 12.54
C ILE A 98 -12.60 -11.63 12.23
N ILE A 99 -12.95 -11.85 10.96
CA ILE A 99 -13.47 -13.13 10.48
C ILE A 99 -12.41 -13.95 9.73
N LYS A 100 -11.37 -13.29 9.20
CA LYS A 100 -10.31 -13.95 8.45
C LYS A 100 -9.02 -13.14 8.45
N LYS A 101 -7.89 -13.83 8.55
CA LYS A 101 -6.53 -13.29 8.34
C LYS A 101 -5.88 -14.09 7.22
N GLU A 102 -5.35 -13.41 6.19
CA GLU A 102 -4.67 -14.05 5.07
C GLU A 102 -3.33 -13.38 4.82
N SER A 103 -2.26 -14.16 4.71
CA SER A 103 -0.95 -13.66 4.27
C SER A 103 -0.60 -14.20 2.87
N ARG A 104 0.12 -13.39 2.11
CA ARG A 104 0.70 -13.75 0.82
C ARG A 104 2.13 -13.25 0.79
N GLU A 105 3.08 -14.15 0.66
CA GLU A 105 4.49 -13.79 0.57
C GLU A 105 4.89 -13.64 -0.89
N LEU A 106 5.84 -12.73 -1.12
CA LEU A 106 6.55 -12.57 -2.38
C LEU A 106 8.04 -12.42 -2.07
N THR A 107 8.80 -13.41 -2.51
CA THR A 107 10.24 -13.52 -2.31
C THR A 107 11.03 -12.99 -3.50
N ALA A 108 12.28 -12.61 -3.27
CA ALA A 108 13.20 -12.23 -4.34
C ALA A 108 13.40 -13.36 -5.36
N LYS A 109 13.38 -14.62 -4.90
CA LYS A 109 13.47 -15.80 -5.77
C LYS A 109 12.28 -15.91 -6.71
N GLU A 110 11.07 -15.64 -6.23
CA GLU A 110 9.87 -15.64 -7.07
C GLU A 110 9.89 -14.50 -8.09
N LEU A 111 10.31 -13.29 -7.68
CA LEU A 111 10.50 -12.17 -8.61
C LEU A 111 11.52 -12.51 -9.71
N SER A 112 12.67 -13.07 -9.33
CA SER A 112 13.71 -13.53 -10.26
C SER A 112 13.16 -14.59 -11.21
N LYS A 113 12.43 -15.58 -10.69
CA LYS A 113 11.78 -16.60 -11.51
C LYS A 113 10.84 -15.97 -12.55
N ARG A 114 9.97 -15.03 -12.13
CA ARG A 114 9.06 -14.35 -13.05
C ARG A 114 9.83 -13.60 -14.15
N PHE A 115 10.90 -12.91 -13.79
CA PHE A 115 11.72 -12.17 -14.76
C PHE A 115 12.37 -13.05 -15.83
N TYR A 116 12.85 -14.24 -15.47
CA TYR A 116 13.56 -15.13 -16.40
C TYR A 116 12.67 -16.15 -17.11
N VAL A 117 11.51 -16.50 -16.54
CA VAL A 117 10.67 -17.60 -17.02
C VAL A 117 9.38 -17.14 -17.67
N ASP A 118 8.76 -16.07 -17.15
CA ASP A 118 7.47 -15.63 -17.66
C ASP A 118 7.67 -14.88 -18.99
N GLU A 119 6.75 -15.09 -19.94
CA GLU A 119 6.76 -14.32 -21.19
C GLU A 119 6.42 -12.86 -20.92
N ALA A 120 7.18 -11.94 -21.52
CA ALA A 120 6.92 -10.52 -21.41
C ALA A 120 5.69 -10.13 -22.25
N GLU A 121 4.61 -9.72 -21.59
CA GLU A 121 3.44 -9.17 -22.26
C GLU A 121 3.70 -7.71 -22.71
N GLY A 122 3.33 -7.37 -23.94
CA GLY A 122 3.42 -5.99 -24.45
C GLY A 122 2.30 -5.06 -23.95
N TRP A 123 1.32 -5.58 -23.22
CA TRP A 123 0.18 -4.83 -22.69
C TRP A 123 -0.11 -5.19 -21.24
N HIS A 124 -0.24 -4.17 -20.39
CA HIS A 124 -0.57 -4.35 -18.99
C HIS A 124 -1.76 -3.51 -18.57
N ASN A 125 -2.73 -4.13 -17.90
CA ASN A 125 -3.88 -3.45 -17.32
C ASN A 125 -3.65 -3.20 -15.84
N VAL A 126 -3.44 -1.94 -15.46
CA VAL A 126 -3.25 -1.53 -14.06
C VAL A 126 -4.55 -0.97 -13.51
N ARG A 127 -5.09 -1.60 -12.46
CA ARG A 127 -6.27 -1.12 -11.75
C ARG A 127 -5.88 -0.29 -10.54
N ILE A 128 -6.21 1.00 -10.57
CA ILE A 128 -6.05 1.90 -9.42
C ILE A 128 -7.26 1.73 -8.50
N VAL A 129 -7.05 1.16 -7.32
CA VAL A 129 -8.13 0.79 -6.37
C VAL A 129 -8.38 1.84 -5.29
N THR A 130 -7.42 2.75 -5.08
CA THR A 130 -7.53 3.90 -4.17
C THR A 130 -7.09 5.18 -4.87
N PRO A 131 -7.54 6.37 -4.42
CA PRO A 131 -7.10 7.63 -5.00
C PRO A 131 -5.58 7.73 -5.05
N MET A 132 -5.03 7.96 -6.25
CA MET A 132 -3.59 8.02 -6.51
C MET A 132 -3.19 9.43 -6.93
N ALA A 133 -2.08 9.92 -6.37
CA ALA A 133 -1.44 11.16 -6.79
C ALA A 133 0.07 11.08 -6.60
N PHE A 134 0.79 11.90 -7.35
CA PHE A 134 2.24 12.04 -7.30
C PHE A 134 2.60 13.45 -6.84
N LYS A 135 3.59 13.59 -5.95
CA LYS A 135 4.13 14.90 -5.57
C LYS A 135 5.29 15.25 -6.52
N SER A 136 5.16 16.33 -7.26
CA SER A 136 6.18 16.82 -8.20
C SER A 136 6.32 18.34 -8.05
N HIS A 137 7.53 18.82 -7.81
CA HIS A 137 7.83 20.26 -7.63
C HIS A 137 6.92 20.98 -6.61
N GLY A 138 6.57 20.28 -5.53
CA GLY A 138 5.70 20.81 -4.47
C GLY A 138 4.20 20.67 -4.74
N GLU A 139 3.80 20.29 -5.96
CA GLU A 139 2.39 20.14 -6.35
C GLU A 139 1.97 18.67 -6.44
N TYR A 140 0.67 18.41 -6.23
CA TYR A 140 0.09 17.09 -6.42
C TYR A 140 -0.47 16.93 -7.83
N ARG A 141 0.06 15.97 -8.58
CA ARG A 141 -0.41 15.55 -9.89
C ARG A 141 -1.18 14.23 -9.76
N PHE A 142 -2.47 14.24 -10.08
CA PHE A 142 -3.37 13.09 -9.88
C PHE A 142 -3.87 12.48 -11.19
N LEU A 143 -3.37 12.97 -12.34
CA LEU A 143 -3.60 12.35 -13.63
C LEU A 143 -2.54 11.25 -13.89
N PRO A 144 -2.91 10.17 -14.60
CA PRO A 144 -1.95 9.14 -15.02
C PRO A 144 -0.80 9.75 -15.82
N ASP A 145 0.42 9.43 -15.42
CA ASP A 145 1.66 9.90 -16.05
C ASP A 145 2.68 8.76 -15.96
N VAL A 146 3.12 8.24 -17.11
CA VAL A 146 4.02 7.07 -17.20
C VAL A 146 5.31 7.32 -16.42
N ARG A 147 5.88 8.52 -16.57
CA ARG A 147 7.15 8.85 -15.94
C ARG A 147 7.01 8.92 -14.44
N LEU A 148 5.96 9.56 -13.93
CA LEU A 148 5.72 9.63 -12.48
C LEU A 148 5.42 8.25 -11.88
N PHE A 149 4.68 7.42 -12.60
CA PHE A 149 4.35 6.06 -12.17
C PHE A 149 5.60 5.17 -12.10
N LEU A 150 6.38 5.09 -13.18
CA LEU A 150 7.61 4.30 -13.22
C LEU A 150 8.65 4.83 -12.24
N GLN A 151 8.84 6.15 -12.18
CA GLN A 151 9.73 6.76 -11.19
C GLN A 151 9.33 6.40 -9.76
N SER A 152 8.04 6.42 -9.43
CA SER A 152 7.57 6.05 -8.09
C SER A 152 7.83 4.57 -7.78
N LEU A 153 7.71 3.67 -8.77
CA LEU A 153 8.02 2.25 -8.59
C LEU A 153 9.52 2.01 -8.42
N MET A 154 10.34 2.59 -9.30
CA MET A 154 11.80 2.48 -9.24
C MET A 154 12.33 2.98 -7.90
N LYS A 155 11.87 4.14 -7.42
CA LYS A 155 12.29 4.66 -6.11
C LYS A 155 11.99 3.69 -4.97
N LYS A 156 10.77 3.14 -4.94
CA LYS A 156 10.38 2.17 -3.91
C LYS A 156 11.23 0.91 -4.01
N TYR A 157 11.45 0.40 -5.21
CA TYR A 157 12.26 -0.79 -5.42
C TYR A 157 13.72 -0.57 -4.99
N THR A 158 14.37 0.49 -5.47
CA THR A 158 15.76 0.82 -5.12
C THR A 158 15.90 1.10 -3.62
N TYR A 159 14.90 1.70 -2.98
CA TYR A 159 14.95 1.89 -1.53
C TYR A 159 14.93 0.56 -0.77
N LEU A 160 14.13 -0.40 -1.20
CA LEU A 160 14.06 -1.71 -0.56
C LEU A 160 15.32 -2.55 -0.77
N ASP A 161 16.01 -2.35 -1.90
CA ASP A 161 17.21 -3.11 -2.26
C ASP A 161 18.49 -2.47 -1.72
N GLU A 162 18.62 -1.14 -1.85
CA GLU A 162 19.86 -0.40 -1.60
C GLU A 162 19.75 0.62 -0.45
N GLY A 163 18.57 0.82 0.13
CA GLY A 163 18.34 1.82 1.18
C GLY A 163 18.38 3.27 0.67
N THR A 164 18.25 3.49 -0.64
CA THR A 164 18.28 4.84 -1.26
C THR A 164 17.16 5.03 -2.28
N GLU A 165 16.67 6.27 -2.44
CA GLU A 165 15.72 6.61 -3.51
C GLU A 165 16.39 7.01 -4.83
N LYS A 166 17.73 6.92 -4.93
CA LYS A 166 18.45 7.29 -6.14
C LYS A 166 18.14 6.26 -7.22
N ILE A 167 17.51 6.71 -8.30
CA ILE A 167 17.18 5.87 -9.45
C ILE A 167 18.10 6.20 -10.63
N ASP A 168 18.36 5.19 -11.46
CA ASP A 168 18.96 5.37 -12.77
C ASP A 168 18.01 6.17 -13.68
N LYS A 169 18.42 7.39 -14.02
CA LYS A 169 17.62 8.29 -14.86
C LYS A 169 17.65 7.87 -16.32
N ASP A 170 18.75 7.31 -16.79
CA ASP A 170 18.90 6.89 -18.19
C ASP A 170 17.99 5.69 -18.45
N LEU A 171 17.92 4.75 -17.50
CA LEU A 171 16.96 3.65 -17.53
C LEU A 171 15.51 4.15 -17.48
N LEU A 172 15.18 5.09 -16.59
CA LEU A 172 13.83 5.67 -16.54
C LEU A 172 13.43 6.31 -17.87
N ASP A 173 14.35 7.08 -18.47
CA ASP A 173 14.11 7.75 -19.73
C ASP A 173 13.94 6.74 -20.88
N GLU A 174 14.72 5.65 -20.88
CA GLU A 174 14.58 4.56 -21.84
C GLU A 174 13.23 3.84 -21.71
N LEU A 175 12.79 3.54 -20.49
CA LEU A 175 11.47 2.96 -20.25
C LEU A 175 10.35 3.90 -20.71
N CYS A 176 10.47 5.20 -20.43
CA CYS A 176 9.45 6.20 -20.82
C CYS A 176 9.35 6.38 -22.35
N ARG A 177 10.40 6.08 -23.12
CA ARG A 177 10.35 6.09 -24.60
C ARG A 177 9.54 4.92 -25.16
N HIS A 178 9.50 3.80 -24.44
CA HIS A 178 8.92 2.54 -24.93
C HIS A 178 7.58 2.19 -24.27
N VAL A 179 7.19 2.89 -23.20
CA VAL A 179 5.92 2.68 -22.49
C VAL A 179 4.95 3.82 -22.79
N GLN A 180 3.74 3.48 -23.23
CA GLN A 180 2.68 4.43 -23.51
C GLN A 180 1.36 4.02 -22.85
N ILE A 181 0.55 5.01 -22.46
CA ILE A 181 -0.80 4.76 -21.96
C ILE A 181 -1.73 4.61 -23.17
N SER A 182 -2.19 3.39 -23.43
CA SER A 182 -3.13 3.11 -24.53
C SER A 182 -4.57 3.55 -24.22
N GLY A 183 -4.91 3.67 -22.94
CA GLY A 183 -6.21 4.16 -22.49
C GLY A 183 -6.31 4.14 -20.97
N PHE A 184 -7.19 4.96 -20.41
CA PHE A 184 -7.48 4.96 -18.98
C PHE A 184 -8.93 5.35 -18.68
N ARG A 185 -9.45 4.84 -17.58
CA ARG A 185 -10.73 5.26 -17.00
C ARG A 185 -10.45 5.71 -15.57
N ILE A 186 -10.60 7.00 -15.33
CA ILE A 186 -10.33 7.61 -14.01
C ILE A 186 -11.52 8.45 -13.57
N HIS A 187 -11.62 8.66 -12.27
CA HIS A 187 -12.48 9.67 -11.66
C HIS A 187 -11.67 10.42 -10.60
N SER A 188 -11.98 11.69 -10.38
CA SER A 188 -11.37 12.45 -9.29
C SER A 188 -11.98 12.02 -7.96
N GLN A 189 -11.15 11.79 -6.96
CA GLN A 189 -11.59 11.57 -5.59
C GLN A 189 -10.62 12.22 -4.62
N ARG A 190 -11.15 13.03 -3.71
CA ARG A 190 -10.34 13.64 -2.65
C ARG A 190 -10.00 12.59 -1.59
N TYR A 191 -8.71 12.44 -1.30
CA TYR A 191 -8.20 11.65 -0.19
C TYR A 191 -7.86 12.60 0.97
N PHE A 192 -8.42 12.34 2.14
CA PHE A 192 -8.20 13.18 3.32
C PHE A 192 -7.12 12.54 4.17
N ILE A 193 -5.95 13.17 4.23
CA ILE A 193 -4.89 12.82 5.19
C ILE A 193 -5.20 13.57 6.48
N HIS A 194 -4.99 12.95 7.64
CA HIS A 194 -5.03 13.70 8.90
C HIS A 194 -3.81 14.62 8.96
N HIS A 195 -4.04 15.91 8.69
CA HIS A 195 -3.45 17.10 9.32
C HIS A 195 -3.97 18.34 8.58
N ALA A 196 -4.92 19.01 9.21
CA ALA A 196 -5.04 20.48 9.26
C ALA A 196 -5.64 20.81 10.63
#